data_AF-A0A9W7XS23-F1
#
_entry.id   AF-A0A9W7XS23-F1
#
_cell.length_a   1.000
_cell.length_b   1.000
_cell.length_c   1.000
_cell.angle_alpha   90.00
_cell.angle_beta   90.00
_cell.angle_gamma   90.00
#
_symmetry.space_group_name_H-M   'P 1'
#
loop_
_entity.id
_entity.type
_entity.pdbx_description
1 polymer ?
#
loop_
_entity_poly.entity_id
_entity_poly.type
_entity_poly.pdbx_seq_one_letter_code
_entity_poly.pdbx_strand_id
1 'polypeptide(L)'
;MTNDTHHKEPKDWKKEAAKYTLGGAGFGLFVSAFQTAYTAMGGIFAGVDAAVTQIRGKDDYVNSAVAGCAAGLIAGVRKRSIPAGLGGCAFFATAMGTYDYSGGFEGKMHGMSRTQRDEYRSGLFASADDLKKQQ
;
A
#
# COMPACT_ATOMS: atom_id res chain seq x y z
N MET A 1 54.49 34.51 5.96
CA MET A 1 53.36 34.16 6.85
C MET A 1 52.28 35.21 6.64
N THR A 2 51.48 35.07 5.58
CA THR A 2 50.31 35.92 5.34
C THR A 2 49.09 35.12 5.77
N ASN A 3 48.36 35.67 6.73
CA ASN A 3 47.21 35.07 7.38
C ASN A 3 45.97 35.44 6.55
N ASP A 4 45.44 34.47 5.80
CA ASP A 4 44.21 34.65 5.04
C ASP A 4 43.02 34.52 6.00
N THR A 5 42.58 35.66 6.52
CA THR A 5 41.30 35.74 7.23
C THR A 5 40.17 35.51 6.23
N HIS A 6 39.65 34.28 6.23
CA HIS A 6 38.42 33.90 5.55
C HIS A 6 37.24 34.75 6.05
N HIS A 7 37.02 35.90 5.42
CA HIS A 7 35.74 36.60 5.47
C HIS A 7 34.69 35.71 4.79
N LYS A 8 33.96 34.94 5.59
CA LYS A 8 32.74 34.26 5.13
C LYS A 8 31.74 35.34 4.74
N GLU A 9 31.36 35.40 3.47
CA GLU A 9 30.23 36.22 3.02
C GLU A 9 28.99 35.94 3.89
N PRO A 10 28.21 36.97 4.26
CA PRO A 10 27.00 36.77 5.05
C PRO A 10 26.02 35.91 4.26
N LYS A 11 25.73 34.71 4.78
CA LYS A 11 24.80 33.76 4.18
C LYS A 11 23.45 34.43 3.98
N ASP A 12 23.03 34.57 2.72
CA ASP A 12 21.79 35.23 2.30
C ASP A 12 20.58 34.39 2.77
N TRP A 13 20.21 34.53 4.05
CA TRP A 13 19.25 33.66 4.75
C TRP A 13 17.88 33.60 4.05
N LYS A 14 17.51 34.67 3.33
CA LYS A 14 16.30 34.75 2.53
C LYS A 14 16.30 33.72 1.39
N LYS A 15 17.44 33.51 0.73
CA LYS A 15 17.59 32.53 -0.36
C LYS A 15 17.53 31.10 0.18
N GLU A 16 18.15 30.86 1.33
CA GLU A 16 18.12 29.54 1.98
C GLU A 16 16.70 29.21 2.49
N ALA A 17 16.05 30.13 3.19
CA ALA A 17 14.66 29.97 3.63
C ALA A 17 13.71 29.71 2.44
N ALA A 18 13.87 30.47 1.35
CA ALA A 18 13.08 30.25 0.13
C ALA A 18 13.29 28.84 -0.45
N LYS A 19 14.53 28.33 -0.51
CA LYS A 19 14.81 26.95 -0.97
C LYS A 19 14.13 25.90 -0.10
N TYR A 20 14.20 26.02 1.23
CA TYR A 20 13.56 25.06 2.14
C TYR A 20 12.04 25.13 2.10
N THR A 21 11.46 26.34 2.01
CA THR A 21 10.00 26.51 1.84
C THR A 21 9.53 25.93 0.51
N LEU A 22 10.26 26.16 -0.58
CA LEU A 22 9.92 25.61 -1.91
C LEU A 22 10.06 24.08 -1.93
N GLY A 23 11.12 23.55 -1.30
CA GLY A 23 11.33 22.11 -1.12
C GLY A 23 10.24 21.46 -0.27
N GLY A 24 9.89 22.09 0.86
CA GLY A 24 8.81 21.63 1.74
C GLY A 24 7.43 21.68 1.08
N ALA A 25 7.12 22.76 0.36
CA ALA A 25 5.87 22.89 -0.39
C ALA A 25 5.79 21.83 -1.52
N GLY A 26 6.88 21.60 -2.25
CA GLY A 26 6.95 20.56 -3.27
C GLY A 26 6.72 19.16 -2.70
N PHE A 27 7.34 18.84 -1.56
CA PHE A 27 7.13 17.57 -0.88
C PHE A 27 5.67 17.41 -0.38
N GLY A 28 5.08 18.46 0.19
CA GLY A 28 3.69 18.44 0.64
C GLY A 28 2.70 18.17 -0.50
N LEU A 29 2.88 18.83 -1.64
CA LEU A 29 2.07 18.59 -2.83
C LEU A 29 2.25 17.17 -3.37
N PHE A 30 3.47 16.66 -3.40
CA PHE A 30 3.75 15.28 -3.80
C PHE A 30 3.03 14.25 -2.91
N VAL A 31 3.16 14.39 -1.59
CA VAL A 31 2.51 13.48 -0.62
C VAL A 31 0.99 13.54 -0.76
N SER A 32 0.40 14.72 -0.91
CA SER A 32 -1.05 14.87 -1.08
C SER A 32 -1.55 14.19 -2.37
N ALA A 33 -0.80 14.32 -3.47
CA ALA A 33 -1.14 13.70 -4.75
C ALA A 33 -1.00 12.17 -4.70
N PHE A 34 -0.06 11.65 -3.90
CA PHE A 34 0.11 10.23 -3.67
C PHE A 34 -1.01 9.66 -2.79
N GLN A 35 -1.33 10.34 -1.69
CA GLN A 35 -2.39 9.97 -0.75
C GLN A 35 -3.74 9.85 -1.47
N THR A 36 -4.12 10.86 -2.25
CA THR A 36 -5.40 10.88 -2.98
C THR A 36 -5.50 9.72 -3.98
N ALA A 37 -4.40 9.38 -4.67
CA ALA A 37 -4.37 8.26 -5.60
C ALA A 37 -4.59 6.92 -4.87
N TYR A 38 -3.87 6.68 -3.78
CA TYR A 38 -3.99 5.43 -3.00
C TYR A 38 -5.35 5.30 -2.32
N THR A 39 -5.88 6.39 -1.76
CA THR A 39 -7.22 6.40 -1.16
C THR A 39 -8.29 6.11 -2.20
N ALA A 40 -8.21 6.69 -3.39
CA ALA A 40 -9.16 6.40 -4.47
C ALA A 40 -9.09 4.92 -4.89
N MET A 41 -7.89 4.37 -5.05
CA MET A 41 -7.69 2.97 -5.40
C MET A 41 -8.21 2.02 -4.33
N GLY A 42 -7.87 2.26 -3.05
CA GLY A 42 -8.33 1.43 -1.94
C GLY A 42 -9.84 1.50 -1.71
N GLY A 43 -10.42 2.70 -1.84
CA GLY A 43 -11.87 2.90 -1.72
C GLY A 43 -12.65 2.19 -2.83
N ILE A 44 -12.18 2.28 -4.08
CA ILE A 44 -12.82 1.59 -5.21
C ILE A 44 -12.65 0.08 -5.08
N PHE A 45 -11.49 -0.41 -4.67
CA PHE A 45 -11.28 -1.83 -4.43
C PHE A 45 -12.28 -2.38 -3.42
N ALA A 46 -12.33 -1.82 -2.21
CA ALA A 46 -13.22 -2.29 -1.15
C ALA A 46 -14.71 -2.16 -1.52
N GLY A 47 -15.08 -1.08 -2.19
CA GLY A 47 -16.47 -0.86 -2.63
C GLY A 47 -16.90 -1.85 -3.71
N VAL A 48 -16.06 -2.10 -4.71
CA VAL A 48 -16.35 -3.06 -5.79
C VAL A 48 -16.36 -4.48 -5.25
N ASP A 49 -15.40 -4.84 -4.41
CA ASP A 49 -15.34 -6.18 -3.80
C ASP A 49 -16.60 -6.48 -2.98
N ALA A 50 -17.00 -5.57 -2.08
CA ALA A 50 -18.23 -5.71 -1.31
C ALA A 50 -19.49 -5.82 -2.19
N ALA A 51 -19.57 -5.03 -3.26
CA ALA A 51 -20.69 -5.08 -4.19
C ALA A 51 -20.75 -6.41 -4.96
N VAL A 52 -19.61 -6.91 -5.44
CA VAL A 52 -19.54 -8.17 -6.19
C VAL A 52 -19.83 -9.36 -5.28
N THR A 53 -19.31 -9.36 -4.05
CA THR A 53 -19.59 -10.38 -3.04
C THR A 53 -21.08 -10.44 -2.71
N GLN A 54 -21.76 -9.29 -2.59
CA GLN A 54 -23.21 -9.25 -2.41
C GLN A 54 -23.98 -9.79 -3.62
N ILE A 55 -23.57 -9.44 -4.84
CA ILE A 55 -24.25 -9.89 -6.07
C ILE A 55 -24.06 -11.39 -6.30
N ARG A 56 -22.87 -11.92 -6.04
CA ARG A 56 -22.53 -13.33 -6.29
C ARG A 56 -22.82 -14.25 -5.11
N GLY A 57 -22.97 -13.69 -3.91
CA GLY A 57 -23.17 -14.45 -2.67
C GLY A 57 -22.02 -15.41 -2.34
N LYS A 58 -20.84 -15.20 -2.92
CA LYS A 58 -19.66 -16.03 -2.79
C LYS A 58 -18.48 -15.12 -2.56
N ASP A 59 -17.57 -15.52 -1.69
CA ASP A 59 -16.33 -14.83 -1.41
C ASP A 59 -15.18 -15.66 -2.01
N ASP A 60 -14.79 -15.33 -3.24
CA ASP A 60 -13.78 -16.04 -4.01
C ASP A 60 -12.75 -15.09 -4.63
N TYR A 61 -11.60 -15.64 -5.04
CA TYR A 61 -10.50 -14.87 -5.66
C TYR A 61 -10.92 -14.09 -6.93
N VAL A 62 -12.07 -14.42 -7.52
CA VAL A 62 -12.60 -13.73 -8.70
C VAL A 62 -13.18 -12.37 -8.31
N ASN A 63 -13.77 -12.22 -7.12
CA ASN A 63 -14.23 -10.92 -6.63
C ASN A 63 -13.07 -9.93 -6.50
N SER A 64 -12.00 -10.38 -5.87
CA SER A 64 -10.77 -9.64 -5.65
C SER A 64 -10.03 -9.31 -6.96
N ALA A 65 -10.08 -10.23 -7.93
CA ALA A 65 -9.55 -9.96 -9.27
C ALA A 65 -10.36 -8.87 -10.00
N VAL A 66 -11.70 -8.88 -9.89
CA VAL A 66 -12.58 -7.87 -10.48
C VAL A 66 -12.39 -6.52 -9.79
N ALA A 67 -12.36 -6.50 -8.45
CA ALA A 67 -12.06 -5.32 -7.66
C ALA A 67 -10.67 -4.75 -7.96
N GLY A 68 -9.68 -5.63 -8.08
CA GLY A 68 -8.31 -5.30 -8.48
C GLY A 68 -8.24 -4.67 -9.88
N CYS A 69 -8.97 -5.23 -10.85
CA CYS A 69 -9.08 -4.63 -12.18
C CYS A 69 -9.68 -3.21 -12.12
N ALA A 70 -10.78 -3.04 -11.40
CA ALA A 70 -11.48 -1.76 -11.25
C ALA A 70 -10.59 -0.69 -10.59
N ALA A 71 -9.88 -1.07 -9.52
CA ALA A 71 -8.90 -0.20 -8.87
C ALA A 71 -7.70 0.14 -9.78
N GLY A 72 -7.21 -0.84 -10.54
CA GLY A 72 -6.09 -0.68 -11.47
C GLY A 72 -6.43 0.21 -12.67
N LEU A 73 -7.69 0.23 -13.11
CA LEU A 73 -8.14 1.07 -14.21
C LEU A 73 -8.01 2.58 -13.89
N ILE A 74 -8.10 2.96 -12.61
CA ILE A 74 -7.95 4.36 -12.15
C ILE A 74 -6.59 4.94 -12.54
N ALA A 75 -5.53 4.11 -12.55
CA ALA A 75 -4.21 4.54 -13.00
C ALA A 75 -4.23 4.97 -14.48
N GLY A 76 -5.03 4.27 -15.30
CA GLY A 76 -5.30 4.63 -16.70
C GLY A 76 -6.13 5.90 -16.84
N VAL A 77 -7.16 6.09 -15.99
CA VAL A 77 -7.98 7.31 -15.97
C VAL A 77 -7.12 8.54 -15.66
N ARG A 78 -6.25 8.43 -14.65
CA ARG A 78 -5.35 9.53 -14.24
C ARG A 78 -4.34 9.89 -15.33
N LYS A 79 -3.82 8.89 -16.05
CA LYS A 79 -2.89 9.09 -17.19
C LYS A 79 -3.61 9.33 -18.53
N ARG A 80 -4.95 9.29 -18.56
CA ARG A 80 -5.77 9.36 -19.78
C ARG A 80 -5.28 8.42 -20.88
N SER A 81 -4.95 7.19 -20.50
CA SER A 81 -4.30 6.22 -21.39
C SER A 81 -4.95 4.86 -21.27
N ILE A 82 -5.52 4.39 -22.39
CA ILE A 82 -6.11 3.05 -22.55
C ILE A 82 -5.09 1.95 -22.22
N PRO A 83 -3.86 1.91 -22.79
CA PRO A 83 -2.92 0.84 -22.49
C PRO A 83 -2.46 0.87 -21.02
N ALA A 84 -2.34 2.05 -20.41
CA ALA A 84 -2.04 2.14 -18.98
C ALA A 84 -3.20 1.62 -18.11
N GLY A 85 -4.44 1.83 -18.54
CA GLY A 85 -5.64 1.30 -17.87
C GLY A 85 -5.74 -0.22 -17.97
N LEU A 86 -5.54 -0.78 -19.16
CA LEU A 86 -5.57 -2.23 -19.37
C LEU A 86 -4.39 -2.92 -18.66
N GLY A 87 -3.20 -2.34 -18.75
CA GLY A 87 -2.03 -2.84 -18.03
C GLY A 87 -2.22 -2.79 -16.51
N GLY A 88 -2.77 -1.69 -16.00
CA GLY A 88 -3.12 -1.55 -14.58
C GLY A 88 -4.18 -2.57 -14.15
N CYS A 89 -5.26 -2.71 -14.91
CA CYS A 89 -6.30 -3.70 -14.63
C CYS A 89 -5.71 -5.12 -14.59
N ALA A 90 -4.98 -5.54 -15.63
CA ALA A 90 -4.40 -6.88 -15.69
C ALA A 90 -3.40 -7.13 -14.56
N PHE A 91 -2.57 -6.15 -14.24
CA PHE A 91 -1.59 -6.24 -13.15
C PHE A 91 -2.27 -6.40 -11.80
N PHE A 92 -3.19 -5.51 -11.44
CA PHE A 92 -3.86 -5.54 -10.14
C PHE A 92 -4.86 -6.69 -10.02
N ALA A 93 -5.56 -7.07 -11.10
CA ALA A 93 -6.42 -8.25 -11.11
C ALA A 93 -5.62 -9.52 -10.85
N THR A 94 -4.46 -9.68 -11.48
CA THR A 94 -3.59 -10.83 -11.26
C THR A 94 -3.00 -10.80 -9.86
N ALA A 95 -2.49 -9.65 -9.41
CA ALA A 95 -1.89 -9.51 -8.09
C ALA A 95 -2.89 -9.82 -6.96
N MET A 96 -4.08 -9.23 -7.00
CA MET A 96 -5.09 -9.45 -5.96
C MET A 96 -5.76 -10.82 -6.09
N GLY A 97 -6.06 -11.27 -7.30
CA GLY A 97 -6.58 -12.61 -7.53
C GLY A 97 -5.63 -13.71 -7.05
N THR A 98 -4.31 -13.56 -7.29
CA THR A 98 -3.31 -14.52 -6.78
C THR A 98 -3.11 -14.40 -5.27
N TYR A 99 -3.16 -13.19 -4.72
CA TYR A 99 -3.07 -12.95 -3.28
C TYR A 99 -4.21 -13.66 -2.53
N ASP A 100 -5.47 -13.49 -2.96
CA ASP A 100 -6.60 -14.17 -2.31
C ASP A 100 -6.67 -15.65 -2.66
N TYR A 101 -6.23 -16.05 -3.86
CA TYR A 101 -6.05 -17.48 -4.18
C TYR A 101 -5.03 -18.16 -3.24
N SER A 102 -3.99 -17.44 -2.81
CA SER A 102 -3.00 -17.96 -1.87
C SER A 102 -3.47 -17.99 -0.39
N GLY A 103 -4.68 -17.49 -0.10
CA GLY A 103 -5.23 -17.41 1.26
C GLY A 103 -4.89 -16.11 2.01
N GLY A 104 -4.40 -15.10 1.30
CA GLY A 104 -4.10 -13.77 1.85
C GLY A 104 -3.16 -13.78 3.06
N PHE A 105 -3.28 -12.77 3.92
CA PHE A 105 -2.51 -12.66 5.18
C PHE A 105 -2.96 -13.66 6.26
N GLU A 106 -4.15 -14.26 6.12
CA GLU A 106 -4.67 -15.21 7.11
C GLU A 106 -4.17 -16.65 6.88
N GLY A 107 -3.62 -16.97 5.70
CA GLY A 107 -3.07 -18.29 5.41
C GLY A 107 -4.06 -19.41 5.75
N LYS A 108 -3.59 -20.51 6.36
CA LYS A 108 -4.44 -21.64 6.80
C LYS A 108 -5.53 -21.26 7.82
N MET A 109 -5.57 -20.03 8.33
CA MET A 109 -6.58 -19.58 9.31
C MET A 109 -7.90 -19.14 8.67
N HIS A 110 -7.96 -19.01 7.34
CA HIS A 110 -9.19 -18.67 6.63
C HIS A 110 -10.24 -19.79 6.80
N GLY A 111 -11.33 -19.49 7.52
CA GLY A 111 -12.40 -20.46 7.83
C GLY A 111 -12.22 -21.27 9.12
N MET A 112 -11.12 -21.08 9.88
CA MET A 112 -11.01 -21.68 11.21
C MET A 112 -11.92 -20.95 12.22
N SER A 113 -12.73 -21.74 12.92
CA SER A 113 -13.50 -21.32 14.09
C SER A 113 -12.59 -20.60 15.10
N ARG A 114 -13.12 -19.61 15.83
CA ARG A 114 -12.35 -18.83 16.82
C ARG A 114 -11.58 -19.73 17.80
N THR A 115 -12.19 -20.85 18.19
CA THR A 115 -11.54 -21.86 19.05
C THR A 115 -10.33 -22.52 18.41
N GLN A 116 -10.43 -22.90 17.13
CA GLN A 116 -9.35 -23.57 16.39
C GLN A 116 -8.19 -22.61 16.06
N ARG A 117 -8.49 -21.32 15.91
CA ARG A 117 -7.50 -20.26 15.71
C ARG A 117 -6.71 -19.97 16.99
N ASP A 118 -7.37 -20.01 18.14
CA ASP A 118 -6.74 -19.83 19.45
C ASP A 118 -5.80 -21.01 19.78
N GLU A 119 -6.18 -22.22 19.39
CA GLU A 119 -5.36 -23.43 19.55
C GLU A 119 -4.12 -23.44 18.63
N TYR A 120 -4.27 -23.00 17.36
CA TYR A 120 -3.11 -22.84 16.48
C TYR A 120 -2.14 -21.75 16.99
N ARG A 121 -2.68 -20.64 17.54
CA ARG A 121 -1.87 -19.60 18.19
C ARG A 121 -1.11 -20.16 19.40
N SER A 122 -1.78 -20.85 20.32
CA SER A 122 -1.10 -21.38 21.52
C SER A 122 -0.01 -22.39 21.17
N GLY A 123 -0.22 -23.23 20.14
CA GLY A 123 0.81 -24.11 19.61
C GLY A 123 2.02 -23.35 19.01
N LEU A 124 1.77 -22.23 18.33
CA LEU A 124 2.83 -21.38 17.77
C LEU A 124 3.64 -20.66 18.86
N PHE A 125 2.97 -20.17 19.91
CA PHE A 125 3.63 -19.44 21.01
C PHE A 125 4.32 -20.36 22.02
N ALA A 126 3.81 -21.57 22.26
CA ALA A 126 4.51 -22.56 23.08
C ALA A 126 5.90 -22.90 22.50
N SER A 127 5.99 -23.04 21.17
CA SER A 127 7.26 -23.28 20.48
C SER A 127 8.20 -22.07 20.51
N ALA A 128 7.69 -20.84 20.62
CA ALA A 128 8.49 -19.62 20.71
C ALA A 128 9.06 -19.39 22.13
N ASP A 129 8.29 -19.74 23.18
CA ASP A 129 8.77 -19.67 24.56
C ASP A 129 9.85 -20.73 24.84
N ASP A 130 9.77 -21.91 24.20
CA ASP A 130 10.80 -22.94 24.28
C ASP A 130 12.11 -22.53 23.59
N LEU A 131 12.04 -21.78 22.47
CA LEU A 131 13.23 -21.20 21.81
C LEU A 131 13.92 -20.15 22.69
N LYS A 132 13.18 -19.44 23.53
CA LYS A 132 13.72 -18.41 24.43
C LYS A 132 14.36 -18.97 25.69
N LYS A 133 13.95 -20.16 26.15
CA LYS A 133 14.59 -20.89 27.26
C LYS A 133 15.90 -21.59 26.89
N GLN A 134 16.15 -21.77 25.59
CA GLN A 134 17.37 -22.39 25.05
C GLN A 134 18.50 -21.38 24.80
N GLN A 135 18.25 -20.07 24.98
CA GLN A 135 19.25 -19.00 25.01
C GLN A 135 19.56 -18.58 26.44
#